data_AF-A0AAW1LEE6-F1
#
_entry.id   AF-A0AAW1LEE6-F1
#
_cell.length_a   1.000
_cell.length_b   1.000
_cell.length_c   1.000
_cell.angle_alpha   90.00
_cell.angle_beta   90.00
_cell.angle_gamma   90.00
#
_symmetry.space_group_name_H-M   'P 1'
#
loop_
_entity.id
_entity.type
_entity.pdbx_description
1 polymer ?
#
loop_
_entity_poly.entity_id
_entity_poly.type
_entity_poly.pdbx_seq_one_letter_code
_entity_poly.pdbx_strand_id
1 'polypeptide(L)'
;MANGVLVSNDMMDINNISIVTNITEAEVFLQTNINVPVEDFLQELLHGWLNKWDNFNDIATDVYEKIKTAQEEVCEKYLNMQCVNENLAEGLQISIECLILNKLHDHIIPLICYCHEEEDRLFYDKCKTLCDLNITAEQLGAPEDHAIPLAAAVVEFASLDTHKSPTEKMNCLGATFDLIYAELKSAMIEILSLSTDENKIPIIENQEIIPILMIVIIRSKSIHIHSNMYYIEKFLWKLQESKHIQNILTIFKTAVVQIESLSDEDLRPSSGKIHKNLDFVEVTSIMAEMESKSENQTNSLLHNHVKRVTDLIFTSTNSTNAK
;
A
#
# COMPACT_ATOMS: atom_id res chain seq x y z
N MET A 1 -14.56 -22.96 22.04
CA MET A 1 -13.56 -23.65 21.20
C MET A 1 -13.25 -22.72 20.04
N ALA A 2 -12.22 -21.90 20.19
CA ALA A 2 -11.78 -20.98 19.14
C ALA A 2 -10.76 -21.72 18.28
N ASN A 3 -11.10 -21.96 17.01
CA ASN A 3 -10.15 -22.47 16.03
C ASN A 3 -9.22 -21.31 15.65
N GLY A 4 -8.11 -21.18 16.39
CA GLY A 4 -6.99 -20.34 15.98
C GLY A 4 -6.41 -20.91 14.69
N VAL A 5 -6.66 -20.22 13.58
CA VAL A 5 -5.97 -20.47 12.32
C VAL A 5 -4.54 -19.97 12.52
N LEU A 6 -3.65 -20.88 12.89
CA LEU A 6 -2.21 -20.68 12.81
C LEU A 6 -1.87 -20.45 11.34
N VAL A 7 -1.75 -19.19 10.93
CA VAL A 7 -1.03 -18.86 9.71
C VAL A 7 0.43 -19.07 10.04
N SER A 8 0.93 -20.25 9.66
CA SER A 8 2.35 -20.52 9.46
C SER A 8 3.01 -19.30 8.85
N ASN A 9 4.14 -18.90 9.42
CA ASN A 9 4.97 -17.79 8.97
C ASN A 9 5.70 -18.17 7.66
N ASP A 10 4.96 -18.71 6.69
CA ASP A 10 5.35 -18.86 5.30
C ASP A 10 5.34 -17.45 4.67
N MET A 11 6.26 -16.61 5.16
CA MET A 11 6.77 -15.47 4.40
C MET A 11 7.41 -16.05 3.13
N MET A 12 6.57 -16.19 2.12
CA MET A 12 6.85 -15.78 0.75
C MET A 12 8.08 -16.40 0.09
N ASP A 13 7.91 -17.59 -0.45
CA ASP A 13 8.59 -18.00 -1.70
C ASP A 13 7.97 -17.23 -2.90
N ILE A 14 8.00 -15.90 -2.86
CA ILE A 14 7.76 -15.02 -4.03
C ILE A 14 9.02 -14.97 -4.92
N ASN A 15 10.13 -15.56 -4.45
CA ASN A 15 11.46 -15.44 -5.05
C ASN A 15 11.67 -16.10 -6.42
N ASN A 16 10.66 -16.69 -7.08
CA ASN A 16 10.84 -17.31 -8.41
C ASN A 16 10.08 -16.64 -9.54
N ILE A 17 9.28 -15.62 -9.28
CA ILE A 17 8.75 -14.74 -10.32
C ILE A 17 9.04 -13.33 -9.85
N SER A 18 9.88 -12.60 -10.59
CA SER A 18 9.97 -11.15 -10.46
C SER A 18 8.60 -10.61 -10.86
N ILE A 19 7.66 -10.58 -9.92
CA ILE A 19 6.32 -10.04 -10.14
C ILE A 19 6.55 -8.59 -10.54
N VAL A 20 6.14 -8.25 -11.75
CA VAL A 20 6.21 -6.88 -12.24
C VAL A 20 5.43 -6.00 -11.28
N THR A 21 6.14 -5.12 -10.57
CA THR A 21 5.55 -4.33 -9.49
C THR A 21 5.10 -2.94 -9.93
N ASN A 22 5.66 -2.46 -11.04
CA ASN A 22 5.43 -1.12 -11.57
C ASN A 22 5.56 -1.07 -13.09
N ILE A 23 5.21 0.08 -13.69
CA ILE A 23 5.27 0.27 -15.14
C ILE A 23 6.68 0.07 -15.72
N THR A 24 7.73 0.56 -15.04
CA THR A 24 9.12 0.45 -15.52
C THR A 24 9.55 -1.00 -15.61
N GLU A 25 9.23 -1.80 -14.59
CA GLU A 25 9.49 -3.24 -14.60
C GLU A 25 8.70 -3.97 -15.68
N ALA A 26 7.46 -3.55 -15.93
CA ALA A 26 6.64 -4.11 -17.02
C ALA A 26 7.29 -3.87 -18.38
N GLU A 27 7.75 -2.64 -18.64
CA GLU A 27 8.44 -2.29 -19.88
C GLU A 27 9.74 -3.08 -20.06
N VAL A 28 10.57 -3.13 -19.02
CA VAL A 28 11.83 -3.89 -19.03
C VAL A 28 11.58 -5.37 -19.25
N PHE A 29 10.55 -5.93 -18.61
CA PHE A 29 10.18 -7.33 -18.77
C PHE A 29 9.77 -7.64 -20.21
N LEU A 30 8.90 -6.82 -20.83
CA LEU A 30 8.50 -7.00 -22.21
C LEU A 30 9.67 -6.82 -23.18
N GLN A 31 10.49 -5.78 -23.02
CA GLN A 31 11.65 -5.55 -23.88
C GLN A 31 12.64 -6.73 -23.85
N THR A 32 12.89 -7.27 -22.65
CA THR A 32 13.84 -8.36 -22.45
C THR A 32 13.34 -9.69 -23.04
N ASN A 33 12.05 -9.98 -22.90
CA ASN A 33 11.52 -11.31 -23.22
C ASN A 33 10.88 -11.44 -24.61
N ILE A 34 10.30 -10.36 -25.16
CA ILE A 34 9.55 -10.43 -26.43
C ILE A 34 10.10 -9.50 -27.52
N ASN A 35 11.13 -8.67 -27.21
CA ASN A 35 11.76 -7.72 -28.15
C ASN A 35 10.73 -6.87 -28.93
N VAL A 36 9.65 -6.47 -28.25
CA VAL A 36 8.57 -5.68 -28.82
C VAL A 36 8.87 -4.19 -28.64
N PRO A 37 8.69 -3.34 -29.66
CA PRO A 37 8.58 -1.90 -29.46
C PRO A 37 7.26 -1.62 -28.72
N VAL A 38 7.31 -1.71 -27.38
CA VAL A 38 6.14 -1.67 -26.48
C VAL A 38 5.29 -0.42 -26.74
N GLU A 39 5.91 0.73 -26.94
CA GLU A 39 5.21 1.99 -27.15
C GLU A 39 4.41 2.01 -28.45
N ASP A 40 4.97 1.53 -29.57
CA ASP A 40 4.26 1.49 -30.86
C ASP A 40 3.05 0.55 -30.80
N PHE A 41 3.24 -0.62 -30.18
CA PHE A 41 2.16 -1.60 -29.96
C PHE A 41 1.04 -1.02 -29.09
N LEU A 42 1.38 -0.40 -27.96
CA LEU A 42 0.40 0.22 -27.07
C LEU A 42 -0.32 1.39 -27.75
N GLN A 43 0.38 2.22 -28.53
CA GLN A 43 -0.25 3.33 -29.25
C GLN A 43 -1.25 2.86 -30.29
N GLU A 44 -0.91 1.85 -31.10
CA GLU A 44 -1.80 1.26 -32.08
C GLU A 44 -3.06 0.68 -31.41
N LEU A 45 -2.85 -0.06 -30.32
CA LEU A 45 -3.90 -0.71 -29.54
C LEU A 45 -4.84 0.30 -28.87
N LEU A 46 -4.29 1.33 -28.22
CA LEU A 46 -5.06 2.33 -27.47
C LEU A 46 -5.78 3.35 -28.38
N HIS A 47 -5.27 3.62 -29.58
CA HIS A 47 -5.89 4.57 -30.51
C HIS A 47 -7.35 4.20 -30.85
N GLY A 48 -7.67 2.90 -30.89
CA GLY A 48 -9.02 2.41 -31.12
C GLY A 48 -9.92 2.37 -29.88
N TRP A 49 -9.37 2.48 -28.67
CA TRP A 49 -10.08 2.19 -27.43
C TRP A 49 -10.69 3.42 -26.76
N LEU A 50 -10.07 4.60 -26.91
CA LEU A 50 -10.40 5.81 -26.15
C LEU A 50 -11.70 6.52 -26.55
N ASN A 51 -12.38 6.08 -27.61
CA ASN A 51 -13.47 6.84 -28.23
C ASN A 51 -14.90 6.41 -27.82
N LYS A 52 -15.10 5.51 -26.83
CA LYS A 52 -16.38 4.77 -26.73
C LYS A 52 -16.96 4.47 -25.34
N TRP A 53 -16.52 5.10 -24.26
CA TRP A 53 -17.06 4.77 -22.93
C TRP A 53 -18.15 5.76 -22.49
N ASP A 54 -19.41 5.37 -22.70
CA ASP A 54 -20.59 6.15 -22.29
C ASP A 54 -21.09 5.78 -20.87
N ASN A 55 -20.77 4.58 -20.36
CA ASN A 55 -21.14 4.17 -19.00
C ASN A 55 -20.06 3.30 -18.34
N PHE A 56 -20.15 3.19 -17.01
CA PHE A 56 -19.13 2.57 -16.16
C PHE A 56 -19.07 1.04 -16.15
N ASN A 57 -20.22 0.36 -16.09
CA ASN A 57 -20.25 -1.11 -16.06
C ASN A 57 -19.72 -1.70 -17.37
N ASP A 58 -19.91 -0.99 -18.47
CA ASP A 58 -19.36 -1.38 -19.76
C ASP A 58 -17.83 -1.24 -19.79
N ILE A 59 -17.22 -0.35 -18.99
CA ILE A 59 -15.78 -0.09 -19.00
C ILE A 59 -14.99 -1.28 -18.45
N ALA A 60 -15.33 -1.78 -17.27
CA ALA A 60 -14.53 -2.85 -16.66
C ALA A 60 -14.54 -4.11 -17.55
N THR A 61 -15.70 -4.48 -18.09
CA THR A 61 -15.82 -5.62 -19.02
C THR A 61 -15.15 -5.35 -20.36
N ASP A 62 -15.35 -4.18 -20.97
CA ASP A 62 -14.73 -3.83 -22.25
C ASP A 62 -13.21 -3.76 -22.13
N VAL A 63 -12.67 -3.11 -21.09
CA VAL A 63 -11.22 -3.04 -20.82
C VAL A 63 -10.64 -4.42 -20.56
N TYR A 64 -11.34 -5.29 -19.82
CA TYR A 64 -10.89 -6.66 -19.60
C TYR A 64 -10.79 -7.46 -20.90
N GLU A 65 -11.84 -7.48 -21.72
CA GLU A 65 -11.84 -8.21 -23.00
C GLU A 65 -10.75 -7.67 -23.93
N LYS A 66 -10.59 -6.35 -23.96
CA LYS A 66 -9.54 -5.66 -24.71
C LYS A 66 -8.13 -6.04 -24.26
N ILE A 67 -7.86 -6.06 -22.95
CA ILE A 67 -6.57 -6.52 -22.41
C ILE A 67 -6.33 -7.99 -22.73
N LYS A 68 -7.36 -8.83 -22.64
CA LYS A 68 -7.26 -10.24 -23.00
C LYS A 68 -6.92 -10.41 -24.49
N THR A 69 -7.58 -9.68 -25.39
CA THR A 69 -7.21 -9.66 -26.82
C THR A 69 -5.77 -9.20 -27.02
N ALA A 70 -5.33 -8.15 -26.33
CA ALA A 70 -3.95 -7.68 -26.39
C ALA A 70 -2.94 -8.76 -25.95
N GLN A 71 -3.25 -9.49 -24.88
CA GLN A 71 -2.43 -10.60 -24.39
C GLN A 71 -2.38 -11.75 -25.40
N GLU A 72 -3.49 -12.10 -26.03
CA GLU A 72 -3.57 -13.13 -27.08
C GLU A 72 -2.76 -12.74 -28.31
N GLU A 73 -2.88 -11.49 -28.79
CA GLU A 73 -2.12 -10.97 -29.93
C GLU A 73 -0.61 -10.94 -29.67
N VAL A 74 -0.19 -10.52 -28.46
CA VAL A 74 1.23 -10.54 -28.08
C VAL A 74 1.75 -11.98 -28.02
N CYS A 75 0.98 -12.89 -27.44
CA CYS A 75 1.33 -14.30 -27.42
C CYS A 75 1.47 -14.86 -28.85
N GLU A 76 0.50 -14.63 -29.74
CA GLU A 76 0.55 -15.18 -31.10
C GLU A 76 1.70 -14.59 -31.93
N LYS A 77 1.91 -13.27 -31.85
CA LYS A 77 2.87 -12.56 -32.70
C LYS A 77 4.31 -12.75 -32.26
N TYR A 78 4.56 -12.85 -30.96
CA TYR A 78 5.93 -12.81 -30.40
C TYR A 78 6.34 -14.09 -29.66
N LEU A 79 5.39 -14.92 -29.23
CA LEU A 79 5.69 -16.21 -28.63
C LEU A 79 5.34 -17.32 -29.60
N ASN A 80 6.35 -18.09 -30.01
CA ASN A 80 6.08 -19.32 -30.75
C ASN A 80 5.40 -20.30 -29.77
N MET A 81 4.07 -20.49 -29.89
CA MET A 81 3.18 -21.14 -28.89
C MET A 81 3.66 -22.51 -28.35
N GLN A 82 4.63 -23.16 -28.99
CA GLN A 82 5.10 -24.49 -28.63
C GLN A 82 6.08 -24.56 -27.44
N CYS A 83 6.58 -23.44 -26.88
CA CYS A 83 7.61 -23.47 -25.81
C CYS A 83 7.47 -22.39 -24.72
N VAL A 84 6.26 -21.87 -24.46
CA VAL A 84 6.09 -20.84 -23.43
C VAL A 84 6.03 -21.51 -22.05
N ASN A 85 7.00 -21.19 -21.19
CA ASN A 85 6.95 -21.51 -19.76
C ASN A 85 5.76 -20.78 -19.12
N GLU A 86 4.96 -21.46 -18.29
CA GLU A 86 3.81 -20.87 -17.58
C GLU A 86 4.18 -19.57 -16.86
N ASN A 87 5.36 -19.51 -16.23
CA ASN A 87 5.85 -18.31 -15.53
C ASN A 87 6.08 -17.13 -16.49
N LEU A 88 6.54 -17.40 -17.72
CA LEU A 88 6.72 -16.36 -18.73
C LEU A 88 5.36 -15.85 -19.21
N ALA A 89 4.41 -16.74 -19.45
CA ALA A 89 3.05 -16.35 -19.84
C ALA A 89 2.39 -15.48 -18.77
N GLU A 90 2.50 -15.86 -17.50
CA GLU A 90 1.97 -15.09 -16.37
C GLU A 90 2.64 -13.71 -16.27
N GLY A 91 3.96 -13.64 -16.31
CA GLY A 91 4.69 -12.37 -16.27
C GLY A 91 4.33 -11.44 -17.42
N LEU A 92 4.09 -11.98 -18.62
CA LEU A 92 3.63 -11.21 -19.77
C LEU A 92 2.22 -10.66 -19.57
N GLN A 93 1.30 -11.48 -19.06
CA GLN A 93 -0.07 -11.05 -18.78
C GLN A 93 -0.10 -9.90 -17.76
N ILE A 94 0.64 -10.03 -16.67
CA ILE A 94 0.75 -8.99 -15.62
C ILE A 94 1.38 -7.72 -16.20
N SER A 95 2.43 -7.84 -17.01
CA SER A 95 3.11 -6.69 -17.61
C SER A 95 2.20 -5.90 -18.55
N ILE A 96 1.49 -6.61 -19.43
CA ILE A 96 0.56 -6.02 -20.40
C ILE A 96 -0.62 -5.35 -19.67
N GLU A 97 -1.19 -6.02 -18.66
CA GLU A 97 -2.25 -5.46 -17.81
C GLU A 97 -1.78 -4.16 -17.13
N CYS A 98 -0.60 -4.19 -16.48
CA CYS A 98 -0.03 -3.04 -15.80
C CYS A 98 0.16 -1.85 -16.76
N LEU A 99 0.74 -2.09 -17.94
CA LEU A 99 1.02 -1.04 -18.93
C LEU A 99 -0.25 -0.41 -19.49
N ILE A 100 -1.19 -1.24 -19.93
CA ILE A 100 -2.45 -0.77 -20.52
C ILE A 100 -3.23 0.04 -19.49
N LEU A 101 -3.40 -0.48 -18.27
CA LEU A 101 -4.16 0.21 -17.23
C LEU A 101 -3.48 1.50 -16.77
N ASN A 102 -2.14 1.56 -16.77
CA ASN A 102 -1.42 2.80 -16.49
C ASN A 102 -1.71 3.88 -17.55
N LYS A 103 -1.76 3.51 -18.84
CA LYS A 103 -2.10 4.43 -19.94
C LYS A 103 -3.59 4.82 -19.94
N LEU A 104 -4.48 3.92 -19.50
CA LEU A 104 -5.92 4.18 -19.41
C LEU A 104 -6.37 4.85 -18.10
N HIS A 105 -5.48 4.93 -17.10
CA HIS A 105 -5.79 5.45 -15.76
C HIS A 105 -6.49 6.81 -15.81
N ASP A 106 -5.97 7.75 -16.60
CA ASP A 106 -6.47 9.12 -16.66
C ASP A 106 -7.87 9.21 -17.32
N HIS A 107 -8.35 8.12 -17.92
CA HIS A 107 -9.71 7.98 -18.44
C HIS A 107 -10.63 7.18 -17.51
N ILE A 108 -10.10 6.15 -16.84
CA ILE A 108 -10.88 5.24 -15.99
C ILE A 108 -11.11 5.84 -14.59
N ILE A 109 -10.06 6.35 -13.93
CA ILE A 109 -10.14 6.80 -12.54
C ILE A 109 -11.14 7.95 -12.35
N PRO A 110 -11.19 9.00 -13.20
CA PRO A 110 -12.18 10.06 -13.01
C PRO A 110 -13.63 9.55 -13.00
N LEU A 111 -13.92 8.50 -13.78
CA LEU A 111 -15.24 7.88 -13.81
C LEU A 111 -15.52 7.07 -12.54
N ILE A 112 -14.52 6.34 -12.03
CA ILE A 112 -14.61 5.66 -10.72
C ILE A 112 -14.84 6.68 -9.60
N CYS A 113 -14.01 7.74 -9.56
CA CYS A 113 -14.12 8.81 -8.57
C CYS A 113 -15.48 9.50 -8.61
N TYR A 114 -16.04 9.73 -9.80
CA TYR A 114 -17.39 10.26 -9.92
C TYR A 114 -18.45 9.32 -9.33
N CYS A 115 -18.30 8.00 -9.50
CA CYS A 115 -19.22 7.02 -8.94
C CYS A 115 -19.12 6.85 -7.41
N HIS A 116 -17.99 7.22 -6.81
CA HIS A 116 -17.72 7.08 -5.37
C HIS A 116 -17.46 8.42 -4.66
N GLU A 117 -17.80 9.54 -5.29
CA GLU A 117 -17.48 10.89 -4.80
C GLU A 117 -18.04 11.13 -3.40
N GLU A 118 -19.25 10.65 -3.13
CA GLU A 118 -19.90 10.84 -1.83
C GLU A 118 -19.21 10.02 -0.74
N GLU A 119 -18.95 8.74 -0.98
CA GLU A 119 -18.27 7.84 -0.05
C GLU A 119 -16.85 8.32 0.25
N ASP A 120 -16.08 8.68 -0.78
CA ASP A 120 -14.73 9.21 -0.63
C ASP A 120 -14.70 10.50 0.19
N ARG A 121 -15.62 11.43 -0.08
CA ARG A 121 -15.72 12.69 0.68
C ARG A 121 -16.08 12.45 2.15
N LEU A 122 -17.09 11.62 2.40
CA LEU A 122 -17.52 11.30 3.78
C LEU A 122 -16.41 10.61 4.56
N PHE A 123 -15.72 9.65 3.94
CA PHE A 123 -14.59 8.96 4.54
C PHE A 123 -13.45 9.92 4.86
N TYR A 124 -13.07 10.78 3.90
CA TYR A 124 -12.02 11.78 4.10
C TYR A 124 -12.34 12.72 5.27
N ASP A 125 -13.55 13.26 5.32
CA ASP A 125 -14.02 14.14 6.40
C ASP A 125 -13.99 13.42 7.76
N LYS A 126 -14.35 12.13 7.79
CA LYS A 126 -14.26 11.27 8.98
C LYS A 126 -12.80 11.11 9.42
N CYS A 127 -11.89 10.74 8.53
CA CYS A 127 -10.47 10.61 8.84
C CYS A 127 -9.86 11.92 9.34
N LYS A 128 -10.22 13.05 8.70
CA LYS A 128 -9.78 14.37 9.15
C LYS A 128 -10.23 14.68 10.58
N THR A 129 -11.51 14.43 10.88
CA THR A 129 -12.06 14.62 12.24
C THR A 129 -11.34 13.75 13.26
N LEU A 130 -11.12 12.47 12.94
CA LEU A 130 -10.41 11.53 13.82
C LEU A 130 -8.94 11.94 14.02
N CYS A 131 -8.27 12.46 12.98
CA CYS A 131 -6.95 13.06 13.09
C CYS A 131 -6.93 14.27 14.03
N ASP A 132 -7.90 15.17 13.92
CA ASP A 132 -7.98 16.38 14.74
C ASP A 132 -8.20 16.04 16.23
N LEU A 133 -8.86 14.90 16.51
CA LEU A 133 -9.02 14.32 17.85
C LEU A 133 -7.74 13.65 18.39
N ASN A 134 -6.68 13.53 17.59
CA ASN A 134 -5.42 12.88 17.94
C ASN A 134 -5.60 11.44 18.48
N ILE A 135 -6.51 10.67 17.89
CA ILE A 135 -6.74 9.29 18.33
C ILE A 135 -5.47 8.43 18.20
N THR A 136 -5.35 7.44 19.08
CA THR A 136 -4.25 6.46 19.05
C THR A 136 -4.75 5.07 18.63
N ALA A 137 -3.84 4.20 18.19
CA ALA A 137 -4.17 2.81 17.89
C ALA A 137 -4.74 2.06 19.12
N GLU A 138 -4.28 2.40 20.34
CA GLU A 138 -4.80 1.86 21.60
C GLU A 138 -6.30 2.19 21.77
N GLN A 139 -6.70 3.43 21.45
CA GLN A 139 -8.11 3.84 21.54
C GLN A 139 -9.00 3.08 20.55
N LEU A 140 -8.42 2.64 19.42
CA LEU A 140 -9.05 1.77 18.43
C LEU A 140 -8.97 0.28 18.80
N GLY A 141 -8.34 -0.06 19.93
CA GLY A 141 -8.29 -1.39 20.49
C GLY A 141 -7.00 -2.17 20.26
N ALA A 142 -5.95 -1.55 19.70
CA ALA A 142 -4.61 -2.15 19.69
C ALA A 142 -4.09 -2.35 21.14
N PRO A 143 -3.23 -3.35 21.37
CA PRO A 143 -2.46 -3.45 22.61
C PRO A 143 -1.64 -2.17 22.87
N GLU A 144 -1.48 -1.80 24.15
CA GLU A 144 -0.70 -0.61 24.57
C GLU A 144 0.72 -0.65 23.98
N ASP A 145 1.34 -1.83 24.00
CA ASP A 145 2.70 -2.08 23.49
C ASP A 145 2.83 -1.92 21.96
N HIS A 146 1.71 -1.89 21.23
CA HIS A 146 1.67 -1.73 19.78
C HIS A 146 1.36 -0.28 19.36
N ALA A 147 1.12 0.62 20.30
CA ALA A 147 0.80 2.02 20.03
C ALA A 147 2.04 2.85 19.72
N ILE A 148 2.73 2.49 18.63
CA ILE A 148 3.98 3.12 18.18
C ILE A 148 3.74 4.12 17.03
N PRO A 149 4.67 5.06 16.79
CA PRO A 149 4.67 5.88 15.59
C PRO A 149 4.92 5.03 14.34
N LEU A 150 4.11 5.23 13.29
CA LEU A 150 4.15 4.47 12.04
C LEU A 150 4.35 5.40 10.83
N ALA A 151 5.34 6.29 10.93
CA ALA A 151 5.54 7.35 9.95
C ALA A 151 5.82 6.78 8.55
N ALA A 152 6.61 5.71 8.45
CA ALA A 152 6.93 5.10 7.16
C ALA A 152 5.67 4.52 6.50
N ALA A 153 4.87 3.75 7.24
CA ALA A 153 3.63 3.18 6.71
C ALA A 153 2.61 4.27 6.32
N VAL A 154 2.50 5.36 7.09
CA VAL A 154 1.63 6.49 6.75
C VAL A 154 2.06 7.16 5.44
N VAL A 155 3.36 7.40 5.26
CA VAL A 155 3.89 8.03 4.03
C VAL A 155 3.70 7.13 2.83
N GLU A 156 3.99 5.83 2.97
CA GLU A 156 3.77 4.85 1.90
C GLU A 156 2.29 4.83 1.49
N PHE A 157 1.38 4.67 2.44
CA PHE A 157 -0.05 4.60 2.14
C PHE A 157 -0.61 5.91 1.58
N ALA A 158 -0.10 7.07 2.02
CA ALA A 158 -0.49 8.37 1.47
C ALA A 158 -0.12 8.52 -0.03
N SER A 159 0.81 7.70 -0.54
CA SER A 159 1.18 7.69 -1.96
C SER A 159 0.24 6.87 -2.84
N LEU A 160 -0.78 6.19 -2.27
CA LEU A 160 -1.71 5.32 -3.00
C LEU A 160 -2.35 5.99 -4.23
N ASP A 161 -2.74 7.26 -4.10
CA ASP A 161 -3.35 8.05 -5.18
C ASP A 161 -2.38 8.36 -6.33
N THR A 162 -1.06 8.30 -6.09
CA THR A 162 -0.04 8.61 -7.11
C THR A 162 0.21 7.46 -8.07
N HIS A 163 -0.15 6.23 -7.68
CA HIS A 163 -0.01 5.03 -8.50
C HIS A 163 -1.13 4.92 -9.52
N LYS A 164 -0.81 4.50 -10.75
CA LYS A 164 -1.78 4.51 -11.86
C LYS A 164 -2.33 3.12 -12.19
N SER A 165 -1.56 2.06 -12.00
CA SER A 165 -2.08 0.70 -12.22
C SER A 165 -2.65 0.10 -10.93
N PRO A 166 -3.63 -0.83 -11.02
CA PRO A 166 -4.10 -1.59 -9.87
C PRO A 166 -2.98 -2.38 -9.19
N THR A 167 -2.03 -2.89 -9.97
CA THR A 167 -0.85 -3.62 -9.47
C THR A 167 0.02 -2.73 -8.61
N GLU A 168 0.33 -1.51 -9.06
CA GLU A 168 1.12 -0.54 -8.29
C GLU A 168 0.39 -0.15 -6.99
N LYS A 169 -0.93 0.10 -7.07
CA LYS A 169 -1.74 0.39 -5.88
C LYS A 169 -1.77 -0.80 -4.90
N MET A 170 -1.91 -2.02 -5.39
CA MET A 170 -1.87 -3.22 -4.56
C MET A 170 -0.51 -3.42 -3.90
N ASN A 171 0.58 -3.12 -4.61
CA ASN A 171 1.94 -3.16 -4.05
C ASN A 171 2.13 -2.09 -2.98
N CYS A 172 1.58 -0.89 -3.16
CA CYS A 172 1.54 0.13 -2.10
C CYS A 172 0.82 -0.37 -0.83
N LEU A 173 -0.30 -1.10 -0.98
CA LEU A 173 -0.97 -1.75 0.16
C LEU A 173 -0.08 -2.78 0.84
N GLY A 174 0.59 -3.64 0.05
CA GLY A 174 1.53 -4.64 0.55
C GLY A 174 2.72 -4.02 1.28
N ALA A 175 3.36 -3.02 0.68
CA ALA A 175 4.49 -2.30 1.26
C ALA A 175 4.08 -1.56 2.55
N THR A 176 2.91 -0.92 2.57
CA THR A 176 2.34 -0.33 3.79
C THR A 176 2.22 -1.37 4.90
N PHE A 177 1.68 -2.54 4.57
CA PHE A 177 1.50 -3.64 5.52
C PHE A 177 2.85 -4.13 6.05
N ASP A 178 3.83 -4.37 5.18
CA ASP A 178 5.17 -4.79 5.55
C ASP A 178 5.89 -3.76 6.45
N LEU A 179 5.73 -2.47 6.16
CA LEU A 179 6.27 -1.39 6.98
C LEU A 179 5.68 -1.39 8.39
N ILE A 180 4.37 -1.61 8.53
CA ILE A 180 3.72 -1.76 9.85
C ILE A 180 4.38 -2.89 10.64
N TYR A 181 4.54 -4.07 10.04
CA TYR A 181 5.19 -5.20 10.72
C TYR A 181 6.65 -4.93 11.05
N ALA A 182 7.39 -4.28 10.16
CA ALA A 182 8.79 -3.94 10.40
C ALA A 182 8.95 -2.97 11.58
N GLU A 183 8.09 -1.95 11.66
CA GLU A 183 8.08 -0.98 12.75
C GLU A 183 7.67 -1.63 14.09
N LEU A 184 6.62 -2.47 14.08
CA LEU A 184 6.18 -3.20 15.28
C LEU A 184 7.25 -4.17 15.79
N LYS A 185 7.84 -4.98 14.90
CA LYS A 185 8.93 -5.90 15.27
C LYS A 185 10.12 -5.14 15.85
N SER A 186 10.46 -3.98 15.28
CA SER A 186 11.56 -3.15 15.78
C SER A 186 11.29 -2.65 17.20
N ALA A 187 10.09 -2.13 17.46
CA ALA A 187 9.69 -1.66 18.78
C ALA A 187 9.63 -2.79 19.81
N MET A 188 9.14 -3.97 19.44
CA MET A 188 9.12 -5.14 20.32
C MET A 188 10.54 -5.60 20.69
N ILE A 189 11.46 -5.65 19.72
CA ILE A 189 12.87 -5.98 19.99
C ILE A 189 13.49 -4.97 20.97
N GLU A 190 13.17 -3.69 20.82
CA GLU A 190 13.62 -2.64 21.72
C GLU A 190 13.11 -2.85 23.16
N ILE A 191 11.81 -3.11 23.32
CA ILE A 191 11.21 -3.41 24.63
C ILE A 191 11.84 -4.68 25.25
N LEU A 192 12.01 -5.73 24.46
CA LEU A 192 12.62 -6.99 24.92
C LEU A 192 14.07 -6.80 25.37
N SER A 193 14.84 -5.97 24.67
CA SER A 193 16.24 -5.68 25.02
C SER A 193 16.39 -4.98 26.39
N LEU A 194 15.33 -4.32 26.87
CA LEU A 194 15.27 -3.70 28.19
C LEU A 194 14.74 -4.66 29.27
N SER A 195 14.06 -5.72 28.87
CA SER A 195 13.52 -6.74 29.76
C SER A 195 14.56 -7.83 30.03
N THR A 196 14.63 -8.35 31.26
CA THR A 196 15.54 -9.46 31.61
C THR A 196 15.06 -10.83 31.09
N ASP A 197 13.92 -10.88 30.40
CA ASP A 197 13.27 -12.12 29.96
C ASP A 197 13.47 -12.30 28.43
N GLU A 198 14.69 -12.67 28.04
CA GLU A 198 15.14 -12.78 26.64
C GLU A 198 14.38 -13.84 25.80
N ASN A 199 13.48 -14.63 26.40
CA ASN A 199 12.95 -15.85 25.79
C ASN A 199 11.51 -15.75 25.23
N LYS A 200 10.91 -14.56 25.13
CA LYS A 200 9.53 -14.42 24.61
C LYS A 200 9.42 -13.28 23.60
N ILE A 201 9.72 -13.57 22.33
CA ILE A 201 9.31 -12.69 21.23
C ILE A 201 7.79 -12.82 21.09
N PRO A 202 7.00 -11.75 21.30
CA PRO A 202 5.56 -11.84 21.17
C PRO A 202 5.18 -12.00 19.70
N ILE A 203 4.20 -12.86 19.43
CA ILE A 203 3.67 -13.11 18.10
C ILE A 203 2.57 -12.08 17.86
N ILE A 204 2.70 -11.27 16.82
CA ILE A 204 1.68 -10.31 16.42
C ILE A 204 0.60 -11.04 15.61
N GLU A 205 -0.63 -11.05 16.09
CA GLU A 205 -1.76 -11.64 15.37
C GLU A 205 -2.39 -10.63 14.39
N ASN A 206 -2.94 -11.10 13.27
CA ASN A 206 -3.58 -10.22 12.26
C ASN A 206 -4.73 -9.38 12.85
N GLN A 207 -5.41 -9.88 13.88
CA GLN A 207 -6.50 -9.12 14.55
C GLN A 207 -5.97 -7.89 15.27
N GLU A 208 -4.73 -7.94 15.76
CA GLU A 208 -4.06 -6.83 16.43
C GLU A 208 -3.58 -5.78 15.41
N ILE A 209 -3.42 -6.16 14.15
CA ILE A 209 -2.99 -5.26 13.07
C ILE A 209 -4.12 -4.35 12.59
N ILE A 210 -5.39 -4.78 12.62
CA ILE A 210 -6.49 -3.97 12.06
C ILE A 210 -6.57 -2.57 12.73
N PRO A 211 -6.59 -2.43 14.07
CA PRO A 211 -6.60 -1.11 14.71
C PRO A 211 -5.36 -0.26 14.38
N ILE A 212 -4.23 -0.91 14.14
CA ILE A 212 -2.96 -0.26 13.76
C ILE A 212 -3.04 0.22 12.31
N LEU A 213 -3.58 -0.59 11.41
CA LEU A 213 -3.81 -0.20 10.03
C LEU A 213 -4.84 0.93 9.94
N MET A 214 -5.88 0.90 10.77
CA MET A 214 -6.84 2.00 10.85
C MET A 214 -6.14 3.33 11.16
N ILE A 215 -5.19 3.36 12.11
CA ILE A 215 -4.48 4.60 12.42
C ILE A 215 -3.61 5.08 11.25
N VAL A 216 -3.03 4.15 10.48
CA VAL A 216 -2.25 4.47 9.27
C VAL A 216 -3.16 5.09 8.20
N ILE A 217 -4.31 4.46 7.93
CA ILE A 217 -5.30 4.95 6.96
C ILE A 217 -5.79 6.34 7.36
N ILE A 218 -6.20 6.52 8.62
CA ILE A 218 -6.70 7.80 9.14
C ILE A 218 -5.66 8.91 8.97
N ARG A 219 -4.40 8.64 9.34
CA ARG A 219 -3.31 9.63 9.27
C ARG A 219 -2.83 9.93 7.86
N SER A 220 -3.00 9.01 6.92
CA SER A 220 -2.64 9.24 5.52
C SER A 220 -3.53 10.27 4.83
N LYS A 221 -4.78 10.42 5.29
CA LYS A 221 -5.79 11.31 4.70
C LYS A 221 -5.94 11.10 3.19
N SER A 222 -5.93 9.84 2.75
CA SER A 222 -6.22 9.46 1.36
C SER A 222 -7.59 10.01 0.93
N ILE A 223 -7.64 10.69 -0.21
CA ILE A 223 -8.85 11.38 -0.68
C ILE A 223 -9.79 10.39 -1.34
N HIS A 224 -9.26 9.44 -2.13
CA HIS A 224 -10.08 8.57 -2.98
C HIS A 224 -10.05 7.10 -2.52
N ILE A 225 -10.24 6.83 -1.23
CA ILE A 225 -10.04 5.47 -0.70
C ILE A 225 -10.99 4.43 -1.32
N HIS A 226 -12.28 4.75 -1.45
CA HIS A 226 -13.30 3.86 -2.02
C HIS A 226 -13.04 3.65 -3.50
N SER A 227 -12.72 4.74 -4.22
CA SER A 227 -12.34 4.67 -5.63
C SER A 227 -11.10 3.79 -5.84
N ASN A 228 -10.06 3.94 -5.02
CA ASN A 228 -8.86 3.11 -5.10
C ASN A 228 -9.15 1.64 -4.79
N MET A 229 -9.89 1.35 -3.70
CA MET A 229 -10.26 -0.01 -3.35
C MET A 229 -11.10 -0.66 -4.46
N TYR A 230 -12.04 0.09 -5.04
CA TYR A 230 -12.83 -0.37 -6.18
C TYR A 230 -11.96 -0.66 -7.40
N TYR A 231 -11.05 0.27 -7.74
CA TYR A 231 -10.17 0.11 -8.90
C TYR A 231 -9.28 -1.14 -8.77
N ILE A 232 -8.70 -1.37 -7.60
CA ILE A 232 -7.94 -2.59 -7.31
C ILE A 232 -8.84 -3.83 -7.45
N GLU A 233 -10.03 -3.82 -6.87
CA GLU A 233 -10.94 -4.97 -6.91
C GLU A 233 -11.49 -5.29 -8.31
N LYS A 234 -11.65 -4.31 -9.19
CA LYS A 234 -12.25 -4.54 -10.51
C LYS A 234 -11.26 -4.70 -11.65
N PHE A 235 -10.04 -4.19 -11.49
CA PHE A 235 -9.06 -4.13 -12.58
C PHE A 235 -7.76 -4.92 -12.28
N LEU A 236 -7.62 -5.54 -11.11
CA LEU A 236 -6.50 -6.44 -10.79
C LEU A 236 -6.81 -7.90 -11.13
N TRP A 237 -6.94 -8.27 -12.40
CA TRP A 237 -7.48 -9.59 -12.74
C TRP A 237 -6.50 -10.73 -12.48
N LYS A 238 -5.22 -10.57 -12.84
CA LYS A 238 -4.27 -11.70 -12.73
C LYS A 238 -3.84 -12.00 -11.30
N LEU A 239 -3.56 -10.96 -10.52
CA LEU A 239 -3.10 -11.15 -9.13
C LEU A 239 -4.24 -11.47 -8.16
N GLN A 240 -5.50 -11.40 -8.59
CA GLN A 240 -6.65 -11.75 -7.76
C GLN A 240 -6.68 -13.22 -7.33
N GLU A 241 -6.04 -14.14 -8.06
CA GLU A 241 -5.99 -15.55 -7.68
C GLU A 241 -5.06 -15.81 -6.48
N SER A 242 -4.17 -14.86 -6.17
CA SER A 242 -3.27 -14.97 -5.03
C SER A 242 -4.01 -14.79 -3.70
N LYS A 243 -4.06 -15.85 -2.89
CA LYS A 243 -4.63 -15.81 -1.54
C LYS A 243 -3.99 -14.72 -0.66
N HIS A 244 -2.70 -14.47 -0.85
CA HIS A 244 -1.99 -13.43 -0.10
C HIS A 244 -2.51 -12.03 -0.45
N ILE A 245 -2.66 -11.73 -1.74
CA ILE A 245 -3.23 -10.47 -2.24
C ILE A 245 -4.67 -10.29 -1.73
N GLN A 246 -5.49 -11.33 -1.84
CA GLN A 246 -6.86 -11.32 -1.32
C GLN A 246 -6.91 -11.05 0.20
N ASN A 247 -5.97 -11.63 0.96
CA ASN A 247 -5.90 -11.42 2.40
C ASN A 247 -5.54 -9.97 2.74
N ILE A 248 -4.53 -9.38 2.09
CA ILE A 248 -4.18 -7.96 2.29
C ILE A 248 -5.40 -7.09 1.97
N LEU A 249 -6.01 -7.27 0.79
CA LEU A 249 -7.16 -6.48 0.38
C LEU A 249 -8.34 -6.61 1.36
N THR A 250 -8.58 -7.81 1.89
CA THR A 250 -9.62 -8.05 2.90
C THR A 250 -9.33 -7.31 4.20
N ILE A 251 -8.08 -7.28 4.65
CA ILE A 251 -7.68 -6.55 5.86
C ILE A 251 -7.88 -5.04 5.67
N PHE A 252 -7.46 -4.48 4.54
CA PHE A 252 -7.68 -3.05 4.22
C PHE A 252 -9.18 -2.71 4.16
N LYS A 253 -9.99 -3.51 3.47
CA LYS A 253 -11.45 -3.33 3.43
C LYS A 253 -12.08 -3.38 4.82
N THR A 254 -11.63 -4.33 5.64
CA THR A 254 -12.12 -4.47 7.02
C THR A 254 -11.79 -3.21 7.83
N ALA A 255 -10.57 -2.68 7.71
CA ALA A 255 -10.16 -1.45 8.38
C ALA A 255 -10.97 -0.24 7.90
N VAL A 256 -11.20 -0.08 6.59
CA VAL A 256 -12.05 0.98 6.02
C VAL A 256 -13.47 0.93 6.60
N VAL A 257 -14.12 -0.23 6.53
CA VAL A 257 -15.48 -0.42 7.07
C VAL A 257 -15.54 -0.12 8.57
N GLN A 258 -14.52 -0.51 9.33
CA GLN A 258 -14.46 -0.20 10.76
C GLN A 258 -14.34 1.31 11.02
N ILE A 259 -13.53 2.04 10.24
CA ILE A 259 -13.40 3.50 10.34
C ILE A 259 -14.74 4.19 10.05
N GLU A 260 -15.46 3.75 9.01
CA GLU A 260 -16.76 4.30 8.65
C GLU A 260 -17.80 4.09 9.74
N SER A 261 -17.79 2.91 10.36
CA SER A 261 -18.72 2.56 11.43
C SER A 261 -18.39 3.18 12.79
N LEU A 262 -17.20 3.76 12.94
CA LEU A 262 -16.68 4.21 14.23
C LEU A 262 -17.50 5.39 14.77
N SER A 263 -18.09 5.25 15.95
CA SER A 263 -18.71 6.34 16.70
C SER A 263 -17.78 6.86 17.80
N ASP A 264 -18.07 8.04 18.35
CA ASP A 264 -17.29 8.59 19.46
C ASP A 264 -17.38 7.71 20.72
N GLU A 265 -18.45 6.91 20.85
CA GLU A 265 -18.68 5.98 21.96
C GLU A 265 -17.83 4.71 21.85
N ASP A 266 -17.34 4.38 20.65
CA ASP A 266 -16.51 3.20 20.41
C ASP A 266 -15.04 3.42 20.79
N LEU A 267 -14.62 4.68 20.96
CA LEU A 267 -13.26 5.03 21.31
C LEU A 267 -12.96 4.67 22.77
N ARG A 268 -11.97 3.80 22.98
CA ARG A 268 -11.51 3.49 24.34
C ARG A 268 -10.85 4.73 24.97
N PRO A 269 -10.93 4.88 26.30
CA PRO A 269 -10.16 5.90 27.00
C PRO A 269 -8.67 5.66 26.76
N SER A 270 -7.93 6.72 26.43
CA SER A 270 -6.47 6.63 26.33
C SER A 270 -5.89 6.37 27.72
N SER A 271 -4.91 5.46 27.82
CA SER A 271 -4.19 5.23 29.07
C SER A 271 -3.34 6.43 29.50
N GLY A 272 -3.11 7.39 28.60
CA GLY A 272 -2.26 8.57 28.82
C GLY A 272 -0.77 8.24 28.99
N LYS A 273 -0.40 6.95 28.92
CA LYS A 273 0.98 6.46 29.04
C LYS A 273 1.73 6.47 27.72
N ILE A 274 0.99 6.49 26.60
CA ILE A 274 1.59 6.71 25.29
C ILE A 274 2.19 8.11 25.31
N HIS A 275 3.52 8.16 25.28
CA HIS A 275 4.25 9.40 25.03
C HIS A 275 3.65 10.04 23.79
N LYS A 276 3.10 11.25 23.95
CA LYS A 276 2.60 12.08 22.87
C LYS A 276 3.56 11.92 21.69
N ASN A 277 3.04 11.47 20.55
CA ASN A 277 3.75 11.50 19.29
C ASN A 277 4.45 12.85 19.22
N LEU A 278 5.79 12.83 19.13
CA LEU A 278 6.53 14.06 18.95
C LEU A 278 5.97 14.73 17.71
N ASP A 279 5.31 15.87 17.91
CA ASP A 279 4.83 16.70 16.83
C ASP A 279 6.01 17.00 15.90
N PHE A 280 5.81 17.10 14.59
CA PHE A 280 6.90 17.47 13.67
C PHE A 280 7.60 18.77 14.10
N VAL A 281 6.84 19.70 14.70
CA VAL A 281 7.37 20.91 15.32
C VAL A 281 8.25 20.60 16.54
N GLU A 282 7.88 19.60 17.33
CA GLU A 282 8.63 19.15 18.49
C GLU A 282 9.90 18.40 18.07
N VAL A 283 9.82 17.52 17.06
CA VAL A 283 10.96 16.85 16.41
C VAL A 283 11.94 17.89 15.86
N THR A 284 11.46 18.88 15.11
CA THR A 284 12.32 19.94 14.56
C THR A 284 12.92 20.82 15.66
N SER A 285 12.20 21.09 16.75
CA SER A 285 12.76 21.80 17.90
C SER A 285 13.83 20.99 18.65
N ILE A 286 13.63 19.67 18.80
CA ILE A 286 14.61 18.77 19.42
C ILE A 286 15.85 18.67 18.53
N MET A 287 15.69 18.64 17.20
CA MET A 287 16.81 18.69 16.26
C MET A 287 17.60 19.99 16.39
N ALA A 288 16.92 21.14 16.43
CA ALA A 288 17.57 22.44 16.61
C ALA A 288 18.31 22.53 17.97
N GLU A 289 17.72 22.01 19.04
CA GLU A 289 18.38 21.92 20.34
C GLU A 289 19.56 20.94 20.35
N MET A 290 19.47 19.81 19.65
CA MET A 290 20.55 18.83 19.55
C MET A 290 21.72 19.32 18.72
N GLU A 291 21.47 20.03 17.61
CA GLU A 291 22.50 20.71 16.83
C GLU A 291 23.24 21.76 17.67
N SER A 292 22.53 22.45 18.57
CA SER A 292 23.15 23.41 19.49
C SER A 292 23.99 22.77 20.61
N LYS A 293 23.81 21.48 20.89
CA LYS A 293 24.45 20.74 22.00
C LYS A 293 25.51 19.73 21.56
N SER A 294 25.79 19.61 20.25
CA SER A 294 26.70 18.59 19.72
C SER A 294 28.17 19.01 19.79
N GLU A 295 28.81 18.73 20.93
CA GLU A 295 30.23 18.31 20.92
C GLU A 295 30.52 17.09 21.79
N ASN A 296 29.64 16.62 22.69
CA ASN A 296 29.93 15.41 23.48
C ASN A 296 28.68 14.57 23.82
N GLN A 297 28.60 13.39 23.20
CA GLN A 297 27.80 12.19 23.55
C GLN A 297 26.26 12.28 23.58
N THR A 298 25.57 11.47 22.77
CA THR A 298 25.06 10.12 23.15
C THR A 298 24.20 9.49 22.06
N ASN A 299 24.39 8.17 21.85
CA ASN A 299 23.51 7.28 21.10
C ASN A 299 22.16 7.10 21.84
N SER A 300 21.27 8.08 21.73
CA SER A 300 19.90 7.99 22.26
C SER A 300 18.98 7.27 21.28
N LEU A 301 18.07 6.42 21.75
CA LEU A 301 17.08 5.72 20.92
C LEU A 301 16.22 6.69 20.09
N LEU A 302 15.90 7.83 20.69
CA LEU A 302 15.21 8.93 20.02
C LEU A 302 16.03 9.48 18.84
N HIS A 303 17.35 9.56 18.97
CA HIS A 303 18.24 10.02 17.90
C HIS A 303 18.20 9.09 16.69
N ASN A 304 18.16 7.77 16.91
CA ASN A 304 18.07 6.79 15.82
C ASN A 304 16.71 6.84 15.12
N HIS A 305 15.61 6.99 15.87
CA HIS A 305 14.27 7.12 15.30
C HIS A 305 14.13 8.41 14.48
N VAL A 306 14.55 9.56 15.03
CA VAL A 306 14.52 10.85 14.33
C VAL A 306 15.39 10.82 13.08
N LYS A 307 16.59 10.24 13.16
CA LYS A 307 17.47 10.08 11.99
C LYS A 307 16.80 9.24 10.89
N ARG A 308 16.19 8.10 11.24
CA ARG A 308 15.50 7.24 10.27
C ARG A 308 14.31 7.93 9.60
N VAL A 309 13.49 8.66 10.36
CA VAL A 309 12.37 9.45 9.80
C VAL A 309 12.89 10.55 8.87
N THR A 310 13.99 11.21 9.25
CA THR A 310 14.62 12.27 8.43
C THR A 310 15.17 11.70 7.13
N ASP A 311 15.85 10.56 7.19
CA ASP A 311 16.40 9.88 6.00
C ASP A 311 15.26 9.49 5.04
N LEU A 312 14.14 8.97 5.55
CA LEU A 312 12.92 8.64 4.78
C LEU A 312 12.31 9.86 4.08
N ILE A 313 12.14 10.97 4.79
CA ILE A 313 11.63 12.21 4.20
C ILE A 313 12.60 12.68 3.10
N PHE A 314 13.90 12.64 3.34
CA PHE A 314 14.90 13.11 2.38
C PHE A 314 14.93 12.25 1.11
N THR A 315 14.83 10.93 1.22
CA THR A 315 14.69 10.05 0.04
C THR A 315 13.38 10.29 -0.70
N SER A 316 12.25 10.45 -0.01
CA SER A 316 10.95 10.74 -0.66
C SER A 316 10.96 12.08 -1.39
N THR A 317 11.56 13.12 -0.82
CA THR A 317 11.56 14.49 -1.41
C THR A 317 12.53 14.61 -2.59
N ASN A 318 13.66 13.88 -2.57
CA ASN A 318 14.63 13.91 -3.66
C ASN A 318 14.24 13.02 -4.84
N SER A 319 13.48 11.96 -4.60
CA SER A 319 12.95 11.11 -5.68
C SER A 319 11.80 11.80 -6.45
N THR A 320 11.12 12.79 -5.87
CA THR A 320 10.13 13.62 -6.59
C THR A 320 10.77 14.69 -7.49
N ASN A 321 12.01 15.12 -7.20
CA ASN A 321 12.73 16.15 -7.97
C ASN A 321 13.63 15.57 -9.08
N ALA A 322 13.68 14.24 -9.22
CA ALA A 322 14.50 13.55 -10.21
C ALA A 322 13.70 12.99 -11.40
N LYS A 323 12.41 13.35 -11.53
CA LYS A 323 11.59 13.09 -12.72
C LYS A 323 11.31 14.38 -13.47
#